data_AF-A0A1G1P390-F1
#
_entry.id   AF-A0A1G1P390-F1
#
_cell.length_a   1.000
_cell.length_b   1.000
_cell.length_c   1.000
_cell.angle_alpha   90.00
_cell.angle_beta   90.00
_cell.angle_gamma   90.00
#
_symmetry.space_group_name_H-M   'P 1'
#
loop_
_entity.id
_entity.type
_entity.pdbx_description
1 polymer ?
#
loop_
_entity_poly.entity_id
_entity_poly.type
_entity_poly.pdbx_seq_one_letter_code
_entity_poly.pdbx_strand_id
1 'polypeptide(L)'
;MKKYLTFMLLLSVGCAASVQQKVKTVMDKYAKVNFEDGIDLKDAEIIAQRALAKQNLADRYDIEQPQIVRDIAELPNHEKHWFFSFKENGFSSIEYVFMVVVEKETGKVKFADDIQEDKKWILEAALLK
;
A
#
# COMPACT_ATOMS: atom_id res chain seq x y z
N MET A 1 18.50 25.03 33.44
CA MET A 1 17.30 24.39 32.83
C MET A 1 17.25 24.45 31.29
N LYS A 2 18.37 24.68 30.57
CA LYS A 2 18.40 24.70 29.08
C LYS A 2 18.92 23.41 28.42
N LYS A 3 19.52 22.48 29.19
CA LYS A 3 20.20 21.29 28.64
C LYS A 3 19.29 20.08 28.42
N TYR A 4 18.09 20.07 29.02
CA TYR A 4 17.14 18.95 28.87
C TYR A 4 16.21 19.10 27.66
N LEU A 5 16.04 20.32 27.13
CA LEU A 5 15.18 20.56 25.97
C LEU A 5 15.79 19.99 24.67
N THR A 6 17.12 19.96 24.56
CA THR A 6 17.83 19.51 23.36
C THR A 6 17.79 17.98 23.20
N PHE A 7 17.73 17.24 24.30
CA PHE A 7 17.70 15.77 24.26
C PHE A 7 16.33 15.22 23.86
N MET A 8 15.26 15.97 24.14
CA MET A 8 13.89 15.59 23.79
C MET A 8 13.57 15.78 22.29
N LEU A 9 14.28 16.68 21.59
CA LEU A 9 14.09 16.94 20.16
C LEU A 9 14.73 15.88 19.24
N LEU A 10 15.73 15.13 19.73
CA LEU A 10 16.44 14.13 18.91
C LEU A 10 15.62 12.83 18.70
N LEU A 11 14.70 12.53 19.62
CA LEU A 11 13.89 11.29 19.56
C LEU A 11 12.76 11.34 18.53
N SER A 12 12.20 12.52 18.23
CA SER A 12 11.12 12.68 17.25
C SER A 12 11.60 12.65 15.79
N VAL A 13 12.90 12.88 15.53
CA VAL A 13 13.45 12.87 14.16
C VAL A 13 13.63 11.44 13.64
N GLY A 14 13.90 10.47 14.51
CA GLY A 14 14.19 9.09 14.12
C GLY A 14 13.00 8.36 13.48
N CYS A 15 11.78 8.64 13.92
CA CYS A 15 10.58 7.94 13.45
C CYS A 15 10.18 8.39 12.03
N ALA A 16 10.14 9.71 11.79
CA ALA A 16 9.84 10.29 10.48
C ALA A 16 10.89 9.93 9.41
N ALA A 17 12.17 9.91 9.79
CA ALA A 17 13.26 9.55 8.86
C ALA A 17 13.15 8.11 8.35
N SER A 18 12.69 7.18 9.19
CA SER A 18 12.56 5.76 8.83
C SER A 18 11.49 5.53 7.75
N VAL A 19 10.29 6.11 7.92
CA VAL A 19 9.20 6.01 6.94
C VAL A 19 9.57 6.68 5.63
N GLN A 20 10.23 7.84 5.68
CA GLN A 20 10.67 8.55 4.48
C GLN A 20 11.67 7.73 3.66
N GLN A 21 12.57 6.99 4.32
CA GLN A 21 13.51 6.09 3.66
C GLN A 21 12.80 4.90 2.99
N LYS A 22 11.75 4.34 3.62
CA LYS A 22 10.93 3.28 3.03
C LYS A 22 10.21 3.78 1.77
N VAL A 23 9.55 4.94 1.87
CA VAL A 23 8.88 5.59 0.73
C VAL A 23 9.84 5.86 -0.42
N LYS A 24 11.02 6.42 -0.13
CA LYS A 24 12.06 6.64 -1.14
C LYS A 24 12.45 5.34 -1.84
N THR A 25 12.68 4.28 -1.06
CA THR A 25 13.03 2.96 -1.60
C THR A 25 11.97 2.43 -2.55
N VAL A 26 10.68 2.59 -2.22
CA VAL A 26 9.56 2.20 -3.09
C VAL A 26 9.57 3.01 -4.39
N MET A 27 9.80 4.32 -4.31
CA MET A 27 9.86 5.19 -5.50
C MET A 27 11.03 4.80 -6.42
N ASP A 28 12.19 4.48 -5.85
CA ASP A 28 13.38 4.03 -6.59
C ASP A 28 13.16 2.66 -7.26
N LYS A 29 12.43 1.74 -6.60
CA LYS A 29 12.02 0.46 -7.18
C LYS A 29 11.01 0.67 -8.31
N TYR A 30 10.02 1.55 -8.11
CA TYR A 30 8.98 1.82 -9.11
C TYR A 30 9.55 2.39 -10.41
N ALA A 31 10.61 3.19 -10.35
CA ALA A 31 11.29 3.72 -11.53
C ALA A 31 11.87 2.63 -12.45
N LYS A 32 11.94 1.37 -11.98
CA LYS A 32 12.49 0.22 -12.70
C LYS A 32 11.42 -0.79 -13.14
N VAL A 33 10.15 -0.54 -12.84
CA VAL A 33 9.03 -1.42 -13.23
C VAL A 33 8.92 -1.46 -14.75
N ASN A 34 8.76 -2.67 -15.31
CA ASN A 34 8.56 -2.85 -16.74
C ASN A 34 7.06 -2.90 -17.05
N PHE A 35 6.61 -2.11 -18.04
CA PHE A 35 5.21 -2.04 -18.45
C PHE A 35 4.95 -2.63 -19.85
N GLU A 36 5.97 -3.16 -20.54
CA GLU A 36 5.87 -3.55 -21.96
C GLU A 36 5.15 -4.90 -22.17
N ASP A 37 5.31 -5.87 -21.26
CA ASP A 37 4.80 -7.25 -21.41
C ASP A 37 3.71 -7.62 -20.39
N GLY A 38 2.96 -6.60 -19.94
CA GLY A 38 2.09 -6.74 -18.77
C GLY A 38 2.87 -6.77 -17.46
N ILE A 39 2.13 -6.82 -16.36
CA ILE A 39 2.64 -6.65 -15.01
C ILE A 39 2.66 -7.98 -14.28
N ASP A 40 3.87 -8.45 -14.02
CA ASP A 40 4.08 -9.59 -13.15
C ASP A 40 3.74 -9.26 -11.69
N LEU A 41 3.70 -10.30 -10.85
CA LEU A 41 3.31 -10.13 -9.45
C LEU A 41 4.24 -9.17 -8.68
N LYS A 42 5.54 -9.16 -8.99
CA LYS A 42 6.53 -8.38 -8.25
C LYS A 42 6.45 -6.90 -8.63
N ASP A 43 6.25 -6.62 -9.91
CA ASP A 43 6.02 -5.26 -10.39
C ASP A 43 4.66 -4.73 -9.90
N ALA A 44 3.62 -5.58 -9.84
CA ALA A 44 2.34 -5.22 -9.25
C ALA A 44 2.45 -4.87 -7.76
N GLU A 45 3.27 -5.61 -7.01
CA GLU A 45 3.55 -5.32 -5.60
C GLU A 45 4.17 -3.93 -5.43
N ILE A 46 5.17 -3.59 -6.25
CA ILE A 46 5.82 -2.27 -6.24
C ILE A 46 4.82 -1.16 -6.60
N ILE A 47 3.95 -1.40 -7.59
CA ILE A 47 2.87 -0.48 -7.96
C ILE A 47 1.93 -0.25 -6.76
N ALA A 48 1.55 -1.32 -6.06
CA ALA A 48 0.68 -1.23 -4.88
C ALA A 48 1.34 -0.45 -3.74
N GLN A 49 2.61 -0.71 -3.45
CA GLN A 49 3.39 0.02 -2.45
C GLN A 49 3.45 1.51 -2.80
N ARG A 50 3.65 1.84 -4.07
CA ARG A 50 3.65 3.24 -4.52
C ARG A 50 2.28 3.89 -4.38
N ALA A 51 1.18 3.16 -4.62
CA ALA A 51 -0.17 3.70 -4.43
C ALA A 51 -0.38 4.14 -2.97
N LEU A 52 0.03 3.31 -2.00
CA LEU A 52 0.00 3.65 -0.58
C LEU A 52 0.89 4.87 -0.27
N ALA A 53 2.13 4.90 -0.77
CA ALA A 53 3.05 6.01 -0.57
C ALA A 53 2.48 7.35 -1.09
N LYS A 54 1.81 7.32 -2.25
CA LYS A 54 1.20 8.51 -2.85
C LYS A 54 0.03 9.08 -2.05
N GLN A 55 -0.64 8.25 -1.27
CA GLN A 55 -1.70 8.70 -0.37
C GLN A 55 -1.17 9.22 0.98
N ASN A 56 0.15 9.19 1.19
CA ASN A 56 0.78 9.61 2.43
C ASN A 56 0.26 8.83 3.66
N LEU A 57 0.06 7.52 3.47
CA LEU A 57 -0.43 6.59 4.51
C LEU A 57 0.61 5.52 4.92
N ALA A 58 1.87 5.70 4.50
CA ALA A 58 2.95 4.74 4.76
C ALA A 58 3.43 4.73 6.24
N ASP A 59 3.02 5.70 7.03
CA ASP A 59 3.18 5.74 8.48
C ASP A 59 2.09 4.90 9.19
N ARG A 60 0.88 4.88 8.63
CA ARG A 60 -0.26 4.13 9.15
C ARG A 60 -0.22 2.64 8.80
N TYR A 61 0.19 2.29 7.58
CA TYR A 61 0.21 0.91 7.08
C TYR A 61 1.63 0.41 6.80
N ASP A 62 1.86 -0.90 6.91
CA ASP A 62 3.18 -1.50 6.63
C ASP A 62 3.44 -1.59 5.13
N ILE A 63 4.02 -0.53 4.57
CA ILE A 63 4.38 -0.43 3.15
C ILE A 63 5.36 -1.52 2.69
N GLU A 64 6.15 -2.12 3.57
CA GLU A 64 7.17 -3.11 3.18
C GLU A 64 6.61 -4.52 3.02
N GLN A 65 5.44 -4.80 3.61
CA GLN A 65 4.85 -6.14 3.65
C GLN A 65 3.41 -6.20 3.11
N PRO A 66 3.19 -5.83 1.83
CA PRO A 66 1.89 -6.05 1.20
C PRO A 66 1.53 -7.55 1.23
N GLN A 67 0.27 -7.84 1.54
CA GLN A 67 -0.29 -9.18 1.50
C GLN A 67 -1.09 -9.37 0.22
N ILE A 68 -0.90 -10.49 -0.47
CA ILE A 68 -1.71 -10.84 -1.63
C ILE A 68 -3.07 -11.35 -1.15
N VAL A 69 -4.15 -10.71 -1.61
CA VAL A 69 -5.51 -11.15 -1.30
C VAL A 69 -5.93 -12.19 -2.32
N ARG A 70 -6.18 -13.42 -1.85
CA ARG A 70 -6.50 -14.59 -2.70
C ARG A 70 -7.97 -14.97 -2.69
N ASP A 71 -8.70 -14.54 -1.67
CA ASP A 71 -10.13 -14.77 -1.52
C ASP A 71 -10.91 -13.72 -2.34
N ILE A 72 -10.85 -13.86 -3.67
CA ILE A 72 -11.34 -12.89 -4.66
C ILE A 72 -12.14 -13.53 -5.80
N ALA A 73 -12.40 -14.85 -5.73
CA ALA A 73 -13.02 -15.58 -6.84
C ALA A 73 -14.44 -15.09 -7.16
N GLU A 74 -15.12 -14.52 -6.17
CA GLU A 74 -16.47 -13.95 -6.30
C GLU A 74 -16.45 -12.54 -6.93
N LEU A 75 -15.28 -11.88 -6.99
CA LEU A 75 -15.17 -10.54 -7.54
C LEU A 75 -15.21 -10.54 -9.08
N PRO A 76 -15.88 -9.56 -9.71
CA PRO A 76 -15.95 -9.48 -11.17
C PRO A 76 -14.58 -9.19 -11.78
N ASN A 77 -14.26 -9.83 -12.91
CA ASN A 77 -13.00 -9.64 -13.63
C ASN A 77 -11.72 -9.85 -12.79
N HIS A 78 -11.78 -10.60 -11.68
CA HIS A 78 -10.63 -10.79 -10.77
C HIS A 78 -9.39 -11.39 -11.46
N GLU A 79 -9.58 -12.26 -12.45
CA GLU A 79 -8.51 -12.86 -13.27
C GLU A 79 -7.59 -11.83 -13.93
N LYS A 80 -8.12 -10.62 -14.22
CA LYS A 80 -7.39 -9.54 -14.89
C LYS A 80 -6.63 -8.62 -13.93
N HIS A 81 -6.68 -8.89 -12.62
CA HIS A 81 -6.16 -7.98 -11.60
C HIS A 81 -5.32 -8.69 -10.56
N TRP A 82 -4.39 -7.94 -9.97
CA TRP A 82 -3.69 -8.27 -8.73
C TRP A 82 -4.32 -7.51 -7.58
N PHE A 83 -4.43 -8.16 -6.42
CA PHE A 83 -5.06 -7.61 -5.23
C PHE A 83 -4.09 -7.65 -4.07
N PHE A 84 -3.83 -6.48 -3.47
CA PHE A 84 -2.93 -6.33 -2.34
C PHE A 84 -3.64 -5.62 -1.19
N SER A 85 -3.34 -6.06 0.04
CA SER A 85 -3.75 -5.40 1.27
C SER A 85 -2.53 -5.04 2.10
N PHE A 86 -2.53 -3.86 2.72
CA PHE A 86 -1.52 -3.45 3.69
C PHE A 86 -2.16 -3.42 5.07
N LYS A 87 -1.53 -4.09 6.04
CA LYS A 87 -1.98 -4.09 7.43
C LYS A 87 -1.59 -2.80 8.12
N GLU A 88 -2.44 -2.34 9.03
CA GLU A 88 -2.14 -1.20 9.89
C GLU A 88 -0.97 -1.55 10.83
N ASN A 89 -0.05 -0.61 11.04
CA ASN A 89 1.14 -0.81 11.90
C ASN A 89 0.81 -0.92 13.39
N GLY A 90 -0.41 -0.53 13.78
CA GLY A 90 -0.88 -0.49 15.16
C GLY A 90 -2.08 -1.41 15.41
N PHE A 91 -2.39 -1.64 16.68
CA PHE A 91 -3.61 -2.34 17.07
C PHE A 91 -4.79 -1.36 17.10
N SER A 92 -5.78 -1.62 16.26
CA SER A 92 -7.09 -0.97 16.29
C SER A 92 -8.15 -1.96 16.76
N SER A 93 -9.19 -1.47 17.44
CA SER A 93 -10.37 -2.28 17.79
C SER A 93 -11.21 -2.64 16.57
N ILE A 94 -10.97 -1.98 15.43
CA ILE A 94 -11.59 -2.23 14.14
C ILE A 94 -10.47 -2.40 13.12
N GLU A 95 -10.37 -3.57 12.48
CA GLU A 95 -9.29 -3.88 11.53
C GLU A 95 -9.55 -3.16 10.20
N TYR A 96 -8.71 -2.15 9.92
CA TYR A 96 -8.64 -1.49 8.62
C TYR A 96 -7.46 -2.05 7.84
N VAL A 97 -7.69 -2.21 6.54
CA VAL A 97 -6.64 -2.54 5.58
C VAL A 97 -6.65 -1.51 4.46
N PHE A 98 -5.48 -1.12 4.00
CA PHE A 98 -5.37 -0.36 2.77
C PHE A 98 -5.36 -1.35 1.60
N MET A 99 -6.37 -1.30 0.75
CA MET A 99 -6.53 -2.21 -0.38
C MET A 99 -6.08 -1.54 -1.67
N VAL A 100 -5.34 -2.27 -2.50
CA VAL A 100 -4.94 -1.83 -3.83
C VAL A 100 -5.23 -2.90 -4.87
N VAL A 101 -5.84 -2.48 -5.98
CA VAL A 101 -6.15 -3.33 -7.13
C VAL A 101 -5.39 -2.83 -8.35
N VAL A 102 -4.57 -3.70 -8.94
CA VAL A 102 -3.69 -3.38 -10.08
C VAL A 102 -4.09 -4.23 -11.29
N GLU A 103 -4.32 -3.59 -12.44
CA GLU A 103 -4.63 -4.28 -13.69
C GLU A 103 -3.38 -5.00 -14.24
N LYS A 104 -3.49 -6.30 -14.55
CA LYS A 104 -2.36 -7.14 -15.00
C LYS A 104 -1.78 -6.69 -16.33
N GLU A 105 -2.59 -6.16 -17.23
CA GLU A 105 -2.15 -5.79 -18.58
C GLU A 105 -1.37 -4.46 -18.58
N THR A 106 -1.78 -3.49 -17.77
CA THR A 106 -1.30 -2.11 -17.89
C THR A 106 -0.60 -1.58 -16.64
N GLY A 107 -0.75 -2.26 -15.50
CA GLY A 107 -0.31 -1.74 -14.21
C GLY A 107 -1.14 -0.58 -13.67
N LYS A 108 -2.29 -0.28 -14.31
CA LYS A 108 -3.18 0.77 -13.84
C LYS A 108 -3.79 0.36 -12.50
N VAL A 109 -3.72 1.28 -11.54
CA VAL A 109 -4.41 1.15 -10.25
C VAL A 109 -5.89 1.46 -10.45
N LYS A 110 -6.75 0.47 -10.24
CA LYS A 110 -8.23 0.61 -10.33
C LYS A 110 -8.84 1.06 -9.01
N PHE A 111 -8.24 0.64 -7.91
CA PHE A 111 -8.67 0.96 -6.56
C PHE A 111 -7.43 1.11 -5.67
N ALA A 112 -7.46 2.09 -4.78
CA ALA A 112 -6.48 2.30 -3.72
C ALA A 112 -7.16 3.10 -2.61
N ASP A 113 -7.54 2.46 -1.52
CA ASP A 113 -8.23 3.13 -0.41
C ASP A 113 -8.14 2.30 0.88
N ASP A 114 -8.32 2.96 2.03
CA ASP A 114 -8.51 2.25 3.29
C ASP A 114 -9.96 1.80 3.50
N ILE A 115 -10.13 0.52 3.77
CA ILE A 115 -11.44 -0.08 4.02
C ILE A 115 -11.42 -0.89 5.32
N GLN A 116 -12.58 -1.02 5.92
CA GLN A 116 -12.79 -2.05 6.96
C GLN A 116 -12.72 -3.41 6.26
N GLU A 117 -12.01 -4.37 6.86
CA GLU A 117 -11.75 -5.67 6.23
C GLU A 117 -13.04 -6.44 5.88
N ASP A 118 -14.13 -6.21 6.63
CA ASP A 118 -15.45 -6.80 6.38
C ASP A 118 -16.24 -6.15 5.23
N LYS A 119 -15.75 -5.03 4.67
CA LYS A 119 -16.40 -4.28 3.57
C LYS A 119 -15.79 -4.58 2.20
N LYS A 120 -15.39 -5.83 1.95
CA LYS A 120 -14.84 -6.29 0.65
C LYS A 120 -15.73 -6.00 -0.55
N TRP A 121 -17.06 -5.88 -0.38
CA TRP A 121 -18.02 -5.52 -1.44
C TRP A 121 -17.68 -4.20 -2.16
N ILE A 122 -16.94 -3.29 -1.51
CA ILE A 122 -16.46 -2.05 -2.13
C ILE A 122 -15.55 -2.34 -3.35
N LEU A 123 -14.81 -3.45 -3.32
CA LEU A 123 -13.96 -3.88 -4.44
C LEU A 123 -14.79 -4.31 -5.65
N GLU A 124 -15.94 -4.95 -5.45
CA GLU A 124 -16.85 -5.29 -6.55
C GLU A 124 -17.29 -4.03 -7.30
N ALA A 125 -17.72 -3.00 -6.56
CA ALA A 125 -18.14 -1.74 -7.15
C ALA A 125 -17.01 -1.02 -7.91
N ALA A 126 -15.76 -1.17 -7.45
CA ALA A 126 -14.59 -0.60 -8.12
C ALA A 126 -14.23 -1.33 -9.42
N LEU A 127 -14.49 -2.63 -9.49
CA LEU A 127 -14.16 -3.49 -10.64
C LEU A 127 -15.22 -3.48 -11.75
N LEU A 128 -16.41 -2.96 -11.48
CA LEU A 128 -17.50 -2.80 -12.45
C LEU A 128 -17.41 -1.48 -13.26
N LYS A 129 -16.54 -0.55 -12.87
CA LYS A 129 -16.32 0.74 -13.53
C LYS A 129 -15.14 0.72 -14.50
#